data_AF-A0A9Q9B0N1-F1
#
_entry.id   AF-A0A9Q9B0N1-F1
#
_cell.length_a   1.000
_cell.length_b   1.000
_cell.length_c   1.000
_cell.angle_alpha   90.00
_cell.angle_beta   90.00
_cell.angle_gamma   90.00
#
_symmetry.space_group_name_H-M   'P 1'
#
loop_
_entity.id
_entity.type
_entity.pdbx_description
1 polymer ?
#
loop_
_entity_poly.entity_id
_entity_poly.type
_entity_poly.pdbx_seq_one_letter_code
_entity_poly.pdbx_strand_id
1 'polypeptide(L)'
;MPRAKRPLTEVDPNVQTTVRPAEESPRSKQQRVSAKAQFEESSFTGNHDELVFMKPASEHPRCKWIMLHESFDLLDAAYKATDHRDPDSFDMYIYNDFLGYDIIEILENMLRAFNKELRPQKGQRYSYQQMWAVVTTLANYLNRDASTPWMMVDDSSRCE
;
A
#
# COMPACT_ATOMS: atom_id res chain seq x y z
N MET A 1 28.20 -53.26 -33.26
CA MET A 1 29.19 -52.74 -32.29
C MET A 1 28.51 -52.67 -30.91
N PRO A 2 29.06 -53.32 -29.87
CA PRO A 2 28.38 -53.57 -28.60
C PRO A 2 28.45 -52.37 -27.63
N ARG A 3 27.41 -52.28 -26.78
CA ARG A 3 27.16 -51.24 -25.77
C ARG A 3 28.08 -51.43 -24.56
N ALA A 4 29.00 -50.51 -24.30
CA ALA A 4 29.83 -50.53 -23.11
C ALA A 4 29.04 -50.01 -21.88
N LYS A 5 29.01 -50.81 -20.82
CA LYS A 5 28.37 -50.51 -19.53
C LYS A 5 29.22 -49.48 -18.78
N ARG A 6 28.62 -48.37 -18.33
CA ARG A 6 29.26 -47.45 -17.38
C ARG A 6 29.19 -48.04 -15.97
N PRO A 7 30.27 -48.06 -15.18
CA PRO A 7 30.21 -48.45 -13.78
C PRO A 7 29.57 -47.33 -12.95
N LEU A 8 28.57 -47.67 -12.12
CA LEU A 8 28.15 -46.82 -11.00
C LEU A 8 29.29 -46.83 -9.99
N THR A 9 29.92 -45.68 -9.78
CA THR A 9 30.76 -45.45 -8.60
C THR A 9 29.96 -44.56 -7.67
N GLU A 10 29.53 -45.15 -6.55
CA GLU A 10 28.89 -44.44 -5.44
C GLU A 10 29.90 -43.45 -4.85
N VAL A 11 29.53 -42.18 -4.79
CA VAL A 11 30.31 -41.13 -4.12
C VAL A 11 29.81 -41.05 -2.68
N ASP A 12 30.70 -41.36 -1.75
CA ASP A 12 30.47 -41.34 -0.30
C ASP A 12 30.18 -39.89 0.17
N PRO A 13 29.05 -39.63 0.84
CA PRO A 13 28.62 -38.27 1.19
C PRO A 13 29.40 -37.61 2.32
N ASN A 14 30.48 -38.21 2.85
CA ASN A 14 31.15 -37.70 4.05
C ASN A 14 32.65 -37.36 3.93
N VAL A 15 33.14 -37.05 2.72
CA VAL A 15 34.49 -36.49 2.55
C VAL A 15 34.43 -34.96 2.56
N GLN A 16 34.76 -34.36 3.71
CA GLN A 16 34.98 -32.93 3.86
C GLN A 16 36.17 -32.48 3.01
N THR A 17 35.90 -31.69 1.96
CA THR A 17 36.95 -31.07 1.15
C THR A 17 37.31 -29.71 1.74
N THR A 18 38.61 -29.55 1.95
CA THR A 18 39.32 -28.39 2.50
C THR A 18 39.03 -27.09 1.75
N VAL A 19 38.82 -26.03 2.55
CA VAL A 19 38.54 -24.65 2.14
C VAL A 19 39.63 -24.10 1.22
N ARG A 20 39.22 -23.54 0.06
CA ARG A 20 40.05 -22.65 -0.76
C ARG A 20 39.63 -21.19 -0.48
N PRO A 21 40.56 -20.22 -0.37
CA PRO A 21 40.19 -18.82 -0.19
C PRO A 21 39.52 -18.31 -1.48
N ALA A 22 38.37 -17.66 -1.33
CA ALA A 22 37.65 -17.02 -2.42
C ALA A 22 38.41 -15.76 -2.89
N GLU A 23 38.60 -15.64 -4.21
CA GLU A 23 39.04 -14.41 -4.85
C GLU A 23 37.96 -13.34 -4.72
N GLU A 24 38.31 -12.21 -4.12
CA GLU A 24 37.44 -11.04 -3.95
C GLU A 24 37.19 -10.35 -5.30
N SER A 25 35.95 -10.40 -5.78
CA SER A 25 35.44 -9.48 -6.80
C SER A 25 35.26 -8.09 -6.17
N PRO A 26 35.73 -6.99 -6.79
CA PRO A 26 35.61 -5.67 -6.20
C PRO A 26 34.14 -5.25 -6.18
N ARG A 27 33.54 -5.26 -4.99
CA ARG A 27 32.22 -4.67 -4.72
C ARG A 27 32.23 -3.22 -5.20
N SER A 28 31.42 -2.93 -6.22
CA SER A 28 31.09 -1.55 -6.55
C SER A 28 30.46 -0.93 -5.31
N LYS A 29 31.07 0.13 -4.78
CA LYS A 29 30.49 0.93 -3.71
C LYS A 29 29.26 1.63 -4.30
N GLN A 30 28.10 0.99 -4.22
CA GLN A 30 26.83 1.70 -4.40
C GLN A 30 26.77 2.77 -3.31
N GLN A 31 26.87 4.02 -3.78
CA GLN A 31 26.79 5.20 -2.95
C GLN A 31 25.39 5.23 -2.36
N ARG A 32 25.29 4.94 -1.06
CA ARG A 32 24.03 4.89 -0.32
C ARG A 32 23.52 6.33 -0.18
N VAL A 33 22.79 6.82 -1.18
CA VAL A 33 22.10 8.10 -1.11
C VAL A 33 21.03 7.95 -0.03
N SER A 34 20.99 8.89 0.91
CA SER A 34 20.03 8.90 2.00
C SER A 34 18.61 8.93 1.44
N ALA A 35 17.71 8.09 1.94
CA ALA A 35 16.29 8.09 1.58
C ALA A 35 15.64 9.49 1.74
N LYS A 36 16.16 10.31 2.68
CA LYS A 36 15.76 11.72 2.82
C LYS A 36 16.08 12.56 1.59
N ALA A 37 17.25 12.37 0.99
CA ALA A 37 17.65 13.11 -0.20
C ALA A 37 16.83 12.69 -1.43
N GLN A 38 16.46 11.41 -1.55
CA GLN A 38 15.59 10.92 -2.62
C GLN A 38 14.13 11.40 -2.48
N PHE A 39 13.66 11.60 -1.24
CA PHE A 39 12.33 12.13 -0.95
C PHE A 39 12.24 13.65 -1.20
N GLU A 40 13.31 14.40 -0.93
CA GLU A 40 13.39 15.83 -1.25
C GLU A 40 13.49 16.08 -2.77
N GLU A 41 14.17 15.22 -3.53
CA GLU A 41 14.28 15.34 -5.00
C GLU A 41 13.00 14.96 -5.76
N SER A 42 12.13 14.12 -5.18
CA SER A 42 10.83 13.78 -5.78
C SER A 42 9.69 14.73 -5.35
N SER A 43 10.02 15.75 -4.56
CA SER A 43 9.06 16.77 -4.18
C SER A 43 8.68 17.61 -5.40
N PHE A 44 7.38 17.67 -5.67
CA PHE A 44 6.79 18.44 -6.76
C PHE A 44 7.32 19.89 -6.76
N THR A 45 8.08 20.26 -7.79
CA THR A 45 8.67 21.60 -7.95
C THR A 45 7.72 22.61 -8.60
N GLY A 46 6.42 22.31 -8.69
CA GLY A 46 5.43 23.23 -9.23
C GLY A 46 4.97 24.24 -8.18
N ASN A 47 4.71 25.48 -8.59
CA ASN A 47 4.11 26.47 -7.71
C ASN A 47 2.78 25.94 -7.15
N HIS A 48 2.65 25.85 -5.83
CA HIS A 48 1.39 25.45 -5.19
C HIS A 48 0.21 26.36 -5.60
N ASP A 49 0.49 27.61 -5.99
CA ASP A 49 -0.51 28.56 -6.49
C ASP A 49 -1.15 28.17 -7.83
N GLU A 50 -0.49 27.36 -8.66
CA GLU A 50 -1.02 26.83 -9.92
C GLU A 50 -1.89 25.58 -9.74
N LEU A 51 -1.83 24.94 -8.58
CA LEU A 51 -2.66 23.79 -8.30
C LEU A 51 -4.10 24.24 -8.09
N VAL A 52 -5.02 23.71 -8.91
CA VAL A 52 -6.49 23.84 -8.75
C VAL A 52 -6.98 23.07 -7.51
N PHE A 53 -6.09 22.27 -6.94
CA PHE A 53 -6.31 21.48 -5.74
C PHE A 53 -6.74 22.35 -4.54
N MET A 54 -7.75 21.89 -3.79
CA MET A 54 -8.33 22.57 -2.62
C MET A 54 -9.00 23.93 -2.84
N LYS A 55 -9.07 24.40 -4.08
CA LYS A 55 -9.80 25.63 -4.41
C LYS A 55 -11.29 25.34 -4.61
N PRO A 56 -12.19 26.28 -4.26
CA PRO A 56 -13.62 26.06 -4.43
C PRO A 56 -13.97 25.89 -5.92
N ALA A 57 -14.88 24.97 -6.21
CA ALA A 57 -15.28 24.64 -7.58
C ALA A 57 -15.79 25.86 -8.39
N SER A 58 -16.31 26.88 -7.70
CA SER A 58 -16.77 28.14 -8.31
C SER A 58 -15.67 28.93 -9.00
N GLU A 59 -14.43 28.85 -8.51
CA GLU A 59 -13.27 29.54 -9.11
C GLU A 59 -12.74 28.82 -10.36
N HIS A 60 -13.14 27.57 -10.56
CA HIS A 60 -12.62 26.70 -11.60
C HIS A 60 -13.74 26.03 -12.40
N PRO A 61 -14.58 26.79 -13.13
CA PRO A 61 -15.71 26.24 -13.88
C PRO A 61 -15.31 25.32 -15.04
N ARG A 62 -14.03 25.31 -15.44
CA ARG A 62 -13.48 24.39 -16.45
C ARG A 62 -13.23 22.98 -15.90
N CYS A 63 -13.15 22.83 -14.58
CA CYS A 63 -12.95 21.53 -13.95
C CYS A 63 -14.26 20.77 -13.92
N LYS A 64 -14.37 19.74 -14.79
CA LYS A 64 -15.56 18.90 -14.88
C LYS A 64 -15.80 18.07 -13.62
N TRP A 65 -14.72 17.62 -12.99
CA TRP A 65 -14.78 16.72 -11.83
C TRP A 65 -14.50 17.51 -10.56
N ILE A 66 -15.38 17.33 -9.58
CA ILE A 66 -15.28 17.96 -8.27
C ILE A 66 -15.38 16.88 -7.20
N MET A 67 -14.73 17.11 -6.07
CA MET A 67 -14.79 16.26 -4.89
C MET A 67 -15.23 17.12 -3.70
N LEU A 68 -16.01 16.56 -2.78
CA LEU A 68 -16.32 17.25 -1.53
C LEU A 68 -15.05 17.39 -0.70
N HIS A 69 -14.85 18.54 -0.07
CA HIS A 69 -13.70 18.75 0.82
C HIS A 69 -13.66 17.70 1.94
N GLU A 70 -14.81 17.39 2.53
CA GLU A 70 -14.94 16.35 3.56
C GLU A 70 -14.49 14.96 3.07
N SER A 71 -14.80 14.60 1.81
CA SER A 71 -14.30 13.35 1.22
C SER A 71 -12.77 13.33 1.15
N PHE A 72 -12.19 14.47 0.80
CA PHE A 72 -10.75 14.59 0.67
C PHE A 72 -10.07 14.44 2.03
N ASP A 73 -10.57 15.12 3.06
CA ASP A 73 -10.03 15.02 4.42
C ASP A 73 -10.10 13.59 4.95
N LEU A 74 -11.22 12.89 4.72
CA LEU A 74 -11.39 11.49 5.07
C LEU A 74 -10.43 10.57 4.30
N LEU A 75 -10.18 10.88 3.03
CA LEU A 75 -9.26 10.11 2.18
C LEU A 75 -7.81 10.28 2.62
N ASP A 76 -7.38 11.52 2.88
CA ASP A 76 -6.06 11.83 3.42
C ASP A 76 -5.83 11.18 4.79
N ALA A 77 -6.84 11.23 5.67
CA ALA A 77 -6.80 10.54 6.95
C ALA A 77 -6.66 9.02 6.78
N ALA A 78 -7.42 8.40 5.86
CA ALA A 78 -7.32 6.98 5.58
C ALA A 78 -5.93 6.58 5.08
N TYR A 79 -5.34 7.39 4.20
CA TYR A 79 -3.99 7.16 3.69
C TYR A 79 -2.93 7.24 4.78
N LYS A 80 -2.93 8.31 5.57
CA LYS A 80 -2.02 8.43 6.72
C LYS A 80 -2.17 7.24 7.67
N ALA A 81 -3.40 6.77 7.86
CA ALA A 81 -3.67 5.64 8.72
C ALA A 81 -3.14 4.31 8.12
N THR A 82 -3.09 4.16 6.80
CA THR A 82 -2.44 3.01 6.13
C THR A 82 -0.92 3.11 6.22
N ASP A 83 -0.35 4.26 5.89
CA ASP A 83 1.09 4.47 5.86
C ASP A 83 1.73 4.30 7.25
N HIS A 84 1.05 4.74 8.32
CA HIS A 84 1.52 4.54 9.69
C HIS A 84 1.44 3.09 10.19
N ARG A 85 0.69 2.23 9.48
CA ARG A 85 0.47 0.84 9.83
C ARG A 85 1.31 -0.11 8.99
N ASP A 86 1.89 0.36 7.89
CA ASP A 86 2.78 -0.42 7.06
C ASP A 86 4.11 -0.71 7.79
N PRO A 87 4.40 -1.97 8.19
CA PRO A 87 5.66 -2.31 8.86
C PRO A 87 6.89 -2.08 7.98
N ASP A 88 6.74 -2.21 6.65
CA ASP A 88 7.83 -2.04 5.70
C ASP A 88 8.32 -0.58 5.69
N SER A 89 7.40 0.38 5.90
CA SER A 89 7.72 1.80 6.07
C SER A 89 8.61 2.09 7.30
N PHE A 90 8.72 1.15 8.23
CA PHE A 90 9.55 1.25 9.44
C PHE A 90 10.71 0.24 9.50
N ASP A 91 11.01 -0.47 8.39
CA ASP A 91 12.01 -1.56 8.36
C ASP A 91 11.71 -2.67 9.40
N MET A 92 10.41 -2.95 9.59
CA MET A 92 9.90 -3.93 10.54
C MET A 92 9.17 -5.07 9.83
N TYR A 93 9.15 -6.24 10.46
CA TYR A 93 8.34 -7.37 10.04
C TYR A 93 7.49 -7.86 11.22
N ILE A 94 6.17 -7.99 11.00
CA ILE A 94 5.24 -8.53 11.99
C ILE A 94 4.78 -9.93 11.54
N TYR A 95 4.04 -10.00 10.43
CA TYR A 95 3.72 -11.22 9.67
C TYR A 95 3.24 -10.85 8.25
N ASN A 96 3.21 -11.81 7.32
CA ASN A 96 2.98 -11.58 5.87
C ASN A 96 1.74 -10.73 5.52
N ASP A 97 0.63 -10.89 6.23
CA ASP A 97 -0.65 -10.24 5.90
C ASP A 97 -1.01 -9.07 6.82
N PHE A 98 -0.07 -8.59 7.64
CA PHE A 98 -0.35 -7.58 8.67
C PHE A 98 -1.02 -6.33 8.08
N LEU A 99 -0.40 -5.75 7.04
CA LEU A 99 -0.94 -4.58 6.35
C LEU A 99 -2.29 -4.89 5.67
N GLY A 100 -2.47 -6.10 5.14
CA GLY A 100 -3.72 -6.53 4.54
C GLY A 100 -4.89 -6.48 5.54
N TYR A 101 -4.71 -7.03 6.74
CA TYR A 101 -5.73 -6.96 7.80
C TYR A 101 -5.98 -5.54 8.31
N ASP A 102 -4.95 -4.72 8.43
CA ASP A 102 -5.11 -3.33 8.83
C ASP A 102 -5.92 -2.52 7.79
N ILE A 103 -5.71 -2.78 6.51
CA ILE A 103 -6.54 -2.19 5.44
C ILE A 103 -7.98 -2.69 5.53
N ILE A 104 -8.22 -3.98 5.80
CA ILE A 104 -9.58 -4.52 6.01
C ILE A 104 -10.26 -3.78 7.16
N GLU A 105 -9.58 -3.51 8.27
CA GLU A 105 -10.14 -2.75 9.39
C GLU A 105 -10.52 -1.31 8.98
N ILE A 106 -9.68 -0.64 8.18
CA ILE A 106 -9.99 0.69 7.63
C ILE A 106 -11.25 0.65 6.77
N LEU A 107 -11.37 -0.34 5.88
CA LEU A 107 -12.54 -0.53 5.02
C LEU A 107 -13.81 -0.83 5.82
N GLU A 108 -13.72 -1.71 6.82
CA GLU A 108 -14.84 -2.00 7.73
C GLU A 108 -15.31 -0.73 8.46
N ASN A 109 -14.37 0.09 8.94
CA ASN A 109 -14.69 1.34 9.62
C ASN A 109 -15.39 2.35 8.69
N MET A 110 -14.97 2.45 7.42
CA MET A 110 -15.67 3.26 6.42
C MET A 110 -17.09 2.74 6.15
N LEU A 111 -17.28 1.43 6.03
CA LEU A 111 -18.59 0.81 5.84
C LEU A 111 -19.50 1.02 7.06
N ARG A 112 -18.96 0.93 8.28
CA ARG A 112 -19.69 1.25 9.52
C ARG A 112 -20.11 2.71 9.54
N ALA A 113 -19.22 3.63 9.14
CA ALA A 113 -19.55 5.05 9.02
C ALA A 113 -20.65 5.28 7.98
N PHE A 114 -20.56 4.65 6.82
CA PHE A 114 -21.59 4.72 5.79
C PHE A 114 -22.95 4.18 6.30
N ASN A 115 -22.96 3.01 6.94
CA ASN A 115 -24.19 2.41 7.47
C ASN A 115 -24.82 3.27 8.58
N LYS A 116 -24.00 3.97 9.38
CA LYS A 116 -24.47 4.94 10.37
C LYS A 116 -25.19 6.12 9.73
N GLU A 117 -24.67 6.64 8.61
CA GLU A 117 -25.31 7.73 7.86
C GLU A 117 -26.55 7.25 7.08
N LEU A 118 -26.55 5.99 6.59
CA LEU A 118 -27.68 5.39 5.88
C LEU A 118 -28.82 5.02 6.82
N ARG A 119 -28.53 4.68 8.08
CA ARG A 119 -29.50 4.29 9.12
C ARG A 119 -29.28 5.13 10.38
N PRO A 120 -29.58 6.44 10.33
CA PRO A 120 -29.39 7.31 11.47
C PRO A 120 -30.26 6.85 12.65
N GLN A 121 -29.73 7.02 13.86
CA GLN A 121 -30.46 6.67 15.07
C GLN A 121 -31.71 7.54 15.23
N LYS A 122 -32.69 7.03 15.98
CA LYS A 122 -33.98 7.68 16.20
C LYS A 122 -33.75 9.08 16.79
N GLY A 123 -34.01 10.12 15.98
CA GLY A 123 -33.81 11.53 16.34
C GLY A 123 -32.69 12.27 15.59
N GLN A 124 -31.85 11.56 14.83
CA GLN A 124 -30.88 12.18 13.92
C GLN A 124 -31.46 12.38 12.52
N ARG A 125 -31.08 13.48 11.87
CA ARG A 125 -31.39 13.73 10.46
C ARG A 125 -30.36 13.04 9.58
N TYR A 126 -30.80 12.58 8.40
CA TYR A 126 -29.91 12.08 7.36
C TYR A 126 -28.98 13.20 6.88
N SER A 127 -27.67 12.96 6.92
CA SER A 127 -26.69 13.83 6.29
C SER A 127 -26.28 13.25 4.94
N TYR A 128 -26.95 13.68 3.87
CA TYR A 128 -26.61 13.23 2.51
C TYR A 128 -25.19 13.64 2.11
N GLN A 129 -24.71 14.79 2.58
CA GLN A 129 -23.34 15.25 2.33
C GLN A 129 -22.32 14.29 2.93
N GLN A 130 -22.50 13.92 4.21
CA GLN A 130 -21.61 12.98 4.89
C GLN A 130 -21.66 11.59 4.26
N MET A 131 -22.84 11.12 3.88
CA MET A 131 -23.01 9.85 3.18
C MET A 131 -22.25 9.83 1.86
N TRP A 132 -22.41 10.87 1.02
CA TRP A 132 -21.62 11.04 -0.20
C TRP A 132 -20.14 11.15 0.11
N ALA A 133 -19.77 11.85 1.17
CA ALA A 133 -18.39 12.04 1.55
C ALA A 133 -17.69 10.70 1.76
N VAL A 134 -18.29 9.83 2.58
CA VAL A 134 -17.81 8.48 2.89
C VAL A 134 -17.78 7.58 1.64
N VAL A 135 -18.82 7.60 0.80
CA VAL A 135 -18.86 6.77 -0.43
C VAL A 135 -17.76 7.19 -1.41
N THR A 136 -17.57 8.49 -1.61
CA THR A 136 -16.51 9.01 -2.45
C THR A 136 -15.13 8.65 -1.91
N THR A 137 -14.91 8.76 -0.59
CA THR A 137 -13.66 8.32 0.04
C THR A 137 -13.42 6.83 -0.19
N LEU A 138 -14.40 5.97 0.08
CA LEU A 138 -14.29 4.53 -0.10
C LEU A 138 -13.96 4.17 -1.56
N ALA A 139 -14.66 4.77 -2.52
CA ALA A 139 -14.41 4.54 -3.94
C ALA A 139 -13.00 4.96 -4.36
N ASN A 140 -12.50 6.12 -3.91
CA ASN A 140 -11.16 6.58 -4.25
C ASN A 140 -10.07 5.76 -3.54
N TYR A 141 -10.33 5.34 -2.30
CA TYR A 141 -9.40 4.51 -1.54
C TYR A 141 -9.21 3.14 -2.20
N LEU A 142 -10.30 2.49 -2.63
CA LEU A 142 -10.26 1.19 -3.33
C LEU A 142 -9.63 1.25 -4.73
N ASN A 143 -9.66 2.41 -5.39
CA ASN A 143 -9.03 2.59 -6.70
C ASN A 143 -7.52 2.84 -6.61
N ARG A 144 -6.93 2.92 -5.41
CA ARG A 144 -5.50 3.16 -5.23
C ARG A 144 -4.73 1.85 -5.09
N ASP A 145 -3.52 1.80 -5.64
CA ASP A 145 -2.60 0.67 -5.52
C ASP A 145 -2.28 0.31 -4.06
N ALA A 146 -2.26 1.30 -3.16
CA ALA A 146 -2.06 1.10 -1.71
C ALA A 146 -3.14 0.22 -1.05
N SER A 147 -4.28 0.02 -1.72
CA SER A 147 -5.33 -0.91 -1.26
C SER A 147 -5.15 -2.33 -1.82
N THR A 148 -4.21 -2.62 -2.70
CA THR A 148 -4.04 -4.00 -3.20
C THR A 148 -3.74 -5.08 -2.14
N PRO A 149 -3.03 -4.80 -1.02
CA PRO A 149 -2.67 -5.85 -0.08
C PRO A 149 -3.86 -6.58 0.58
N TRP A 150 -5.02 -5.94 0.75
CA TRP A 150 -6.18 -6.61 1.36
C TRP A 150 -6.75 -7.73 0.47
N MET A 151 -6.57 -7.65 -0.85
CA MET A 151 -7.03 -8.68 -1.79
C MET A 151 -6.15 -9.93 -1.78
N MET A 152 -4.96 -9.85 -1.16
CA MET A 152 -3.96 -10.91 -1.13
C MET A 152 -3.88 -11.62 0.22
N VAL A 153 -4.78 -11.29 1.16
CA VAL A 153 -4.83 -11.90 2.49
C VAL A 153 -5.25 -13.37 2.38
N ASP A 154 -4.56 -14.25 3.10
CA ASP A 154 -4.75 -15.71 3.05
C ASP A 154 -6.12 -16.17 3.61
N ASP A 155 -6.79 -15.34 4.39
CA ASP A 155 -8.14 -15.59 4.93
C ASP A 155 -9.24 -15.09 3.98
N SER A 156 -9.38 -15.78 2.83
CA SER A 156 -10.39 -15.45 1.81
C SER A 156 -11.82 -15.50 2.33
N SER A 157 -12.09 -16.24 3.42
CA SER A 157 -13.42 -16.40 4.00
C SER A 157 -14.02 -15.09 4.56
N ARG A 158 -13.17 -14.11 4.87
CA ARG A 158 -13.61 -12.76 5.27
C ARG A 158 -13.94 -11.83 4.10
N CYS A 159 -13.54 -12.19 2.89
CA CYS A 159 -13.70 -11.38 1.68
C CYS A 159 -14.76 -11.93 0.71
N GLU A 160 -15.35 -13.10 0.98
CA GLU A 160 -16.46 -13.72 0.21
C GLU A 160 -17.86 -13.19 0.60
#